data_AF-A0A317W653-F1
#
_entry.id   AF-A0A317W653-F1
#
_cell.length_a   1.000
_cell.length_b   1.000
_cell.length_c   1.000
_cell.angle_alpha   90.00
_cell.angle_beta   90.00
_cell.angle_gamma   90.00
#
_symmetry.space_group_name_H-M   'P 1'
#
loop_
_entity.id
_entity.type
_entity.pdbx_description
1 polymer ?
#
loop_
_entity_poly.entity_id
_entity_poly.type
_entity_poly.pdbx_seq_one_letter_code
_entity_poly.pdbx_strand_id
1 'polypeptide(L)'
;YELRRTAINSDDGHVGRAEMPRYVALDIIDKAPAPSHNKTTGRRPHAHFDAENLFPTERAGLEPLEEVASGDGQRPVFWAYPTTYFDYANQNRRGCVPGPCGPQSNPVPHRIITDKDKNVVGMVTHPLKKQGKFVRVTERTDKVLRQKLGG
;
A
#
# COMPACT_ATOMS: atom_id res chain seq x y z
N TYR A 1 -3.56 14.76 5.46
CA TYR A 1 -2.60 14.74 4.33
C TYR A 1 -3.12 13.70 3.35
N GLU A 2 -3.70 14.11 2.23
CA GLU A 2 -3.98 13.18 1.13
C GLU A 2 -2.79 13.25 0.17
N LEU A 3 -2.23 12.09 -0.21
CA LEU A 3 -1.40 12.03 -1.41
C LEU A 3 -2.27 12.56 -2.55
N ARG A 4 -1.82 13.64 -3.21
CA ARG A 4 -2.47 14.12 -4.42
C ARG A 4 -2.64 12.91 -5.34
N ARG A 5 -3.82 12.79 -5.99
CA ARG A 5 -4.12 11.80 -7.04
C ARG A 5 -3.25 12.00 -8.29
N THR A 6 -2.00 12.43 -8.16
CA THR A 6 -1.07 12.69 -9.25
C THR A 6 -0.72 11.36 -9.88
N ALA A 7 -1.56 11.03 -10.85
CA ALA A 7 -1.46 9.94 -11.78
C ALA A 7 -0.06 9.96 -12.43
N ILE A 8 0.65 8.82 -12.38
CA ILE A 8 1.97 8.62 -12.99
C ILE A 8 1.82 8.50 -14.51
N ASN A 9 1.94 9.60 -15.26
CA ASN A 9 2.08 9.53 -16.71
C ASN A 9 3.40 8.86 -17.06
N SER A 10 3.33 7.64 -17.61
CA SER A 10 4.49 6.85 -18.00
C SER A 10 4.64 6.85 -19.52
N ASP A 11 5.07 7.97 -20.10
CA ASP A 11 5.61 7.97 -21.47
C ASP A 11 7.14 8.09 -21.51
N ASP A 12 7.79 8.61 -20.46
CA ASP A 12 9.22 8.96 -20.54
C ASP A 12 10.16 8.17 -19.61
N GLY A 13 9.76 7.00 -19.11
CA GLY A 13 10.64 6.20 -18.23
C GLY A 13 10.98 6.87 -16.88
N HIS A 14 10.40 8.03 -16.58
CA HIS A 14 10.49 8.67 -15.29
C HIS A 14 9.35 8.18 -14.40
N VAL A 15 9.70 7.40 -13.38
CA VAL A 15 8.81 7.07 -12.27
C VAL A 15 8.41 8.39 -11.63
N GLY A 16 7.20 8.88 -11.95
CA GLY A 16 6.60 10.01 -11.24
C GLY A 16 6.70 9.73 -9.76
N ARG A 17 7.48 10.55 -9.05
CA ARG A 17 7.77 10.38 -7.63
C ARG A 17 6.47 10.62 -6.85
N ALA A 18 5.68 9.57 -6.65
CA ALA A 18 4.79 9.56 -5.51
C ALA A 18 5.71 9.65 -4.29
N GLU A 19 5.66 10.74 -3.55
CA GLU A 19 6.44 10.90 -2.32
C GLU A 19 5.45 10.92 -1.17
N MET A 20 5.52 9.91 -0.31
CA MET A 20 4.78 9.88 0.93
C MET A 20 5.79 9.88 2.08
N PRO A 21 5.65 10.79 3.05
CA PRO A 21 6.48 10.73 4.23
C PRO A 21 6.17 9.45 5.01
N ARG A 22 7.21 8.69 5.39
CA ARG A 22 7.07 7.42 6.10
C ARG A 22 6.24 7.53 7.39
N TYR A 23 6.29 8.68 8.08
CA TYR A 23 5.49 8.93 9.29
C TYR A 23 3.98 8.91 9.02
N VAL A 24 3.52 9.31 7.83
CA VAL A 24 2.11 9.24 7.46
C VAL A 24 1.70 7.79 7.26
N ALA A 25 2.59 6.96 6.67
CA ALA A 25 2.31 5.55 6.47
C ALA A 25 2.18 4.83 7.81
N LEU A 26 3.08 5.13 8.76
CA LEU A 26 3.01 4.63 10.13
C LEU A 26 1.68 5.01 10.81
N ASP A 27 1.25 6.27 10.74
CA ASP A 27 -0.01 6.73 11.33
C ASP A 27 -1.25 6.04 10.71
N ILE A 28 -1.25 5.82 9.40
CA ILE A 28 -2.33 5.10 8.72
C ILE A 28 -2.37 3.64 9.14
N ILE A 29 -1.20 2.98 9.18
CA ILE A 29 -1.10 1.56 9.54
C ILE A 29 -1.48 1.34 11.01
N ASP A 30 -1.08 2.22 11.93
CA ASP A 30 -1.46 2.15 13.34
C ASP A 30 -2.99 2.02 13.52
N LYS A 31 -3.75 2.86 12.79
CA LYS A 31 -5.22 2.89 12.83
C LYS A 31 -5.92 1.84 11.96
N ALA A 32 -5.19 1.18 11.05
CA ALA A 32 -5.78 0.18 10.17
C ALA A 32 -6.04 -1.14 10.92
N PRO A 33 -7.13 -1.87 10.59
CA PRO A 33 -7.39 -3.16 11.21
C PRO A 33 -6.33 -4.19 10.78
N ALA A 34 -6.17 -5.23 11.58
CA ALA A 34 -5.41 -6.40 11.16
C ALA A 34 -6.06 -7.05 9.93
N PRO A 35 -5.28 -7.65 9.02
CA PRO A 35 -5.81 -8.39 7.89
C PRO A 35 -6.62 -9.61 8.32
N SER A 36 -7.70 -9.90 7.58
CA SER A 36 -8.61 -10.99 7.91
C SER A 36 -8.60 -12.14 6.87
N HIS A 37 -7.80 -12.05 5.81
CA HIS A 37 -7.70 -13.07 4.76
C HIS A 37 -6.46 -12.91 3.86
N ASN A 38 -5.91 -14.00 3.32
CA ASN A 38 -4.73 -13.95 2.42
C ASN A 38 -5.09 -13.77 0.93
N LYS A 39 -6.27 -13.22 0.61
CA LYS A 39 -6.65 -12.95 -0.79
C LYS A 39 -5.88 -11.74 -1.33
N THR A 40 -5.41 -11.82 -2.57
CA THR A 40 -4.80 -10.70 -3.33
C THR A 40 -5.81 -9.71 -3.89
N THR A 41 -7.09 -10.01 -3.80
CA THR A 41 -8.18 -9.22 -4.37
C THR A 41 -9.36 -9.15 -3.41
N GLY A 42 -10.24 -8.17 -3.63
CA GLY A 42 -11.42 -7.97 -2.80
C GLY A 42 -11.19 -6.97 -1.68
N ARG A 43 -11.68 -7.30 -0.48
CA ARG A 43 -11.61 -6.43 0.70
C ARG A 43 -10.17 -6.13 1.10
N ARG A 44 -9.97 -5.00 1.75
CA ARG A 44 -8.73 -4.45 2.27
C ARG A 44 -8.67 -4.64 3.80
N PRO A 45 -7.46 -4.69 4.39
CA PRO A 45 -6.18 -4.91 3.70
C PRO A 45 -6.14 -6.30 3.06
N HIS A 46 -5.26 -6.48 2.08
CA HIS A 46 -5.22 -7.70 1.28
C HIS A 46 -3.78 -8.16 1.03
N ALA A 47 -3.59 -9.43 0.71
CA ALA A 47 -2.26 -10.01 0.61
C ALA A 47 -1.46 -9.41 -0.56
N HIS A 48 -0.15 -9.24 -0.34
CA HIS A 48 0.82 -8.82 -1.33
C HIS A 48 1.93 -9.87 -1.43
N PHE A 49 2.07 -10.43 -2.63
CA PHE A 49 2.94 -11.57 -2.90
C PHE A 49 4.36 -11.12 -3.30
N ASP A 50 4.54 -9.83 -3.56
CA ASP A 50 5.78 -9.26 -4.09
C ASP A 50 6.26 -10.00 -5.36
N ALA A 51 5.32 -10.25 -6.29
CA ALA A 51 5.59 -10.96 -7.54
C ALA A 51 6.62 -10.21 -8.41
N GLU A 52 6.73 -8.90 -8.24
CA GLU A 52 7.71 -8.03 -8.88
C GLU A 52 9.07 -7.98 -8.17
N ASN A 53 9.23 -8.69 -7.03
CA ASN A 53 10.46 -8.76 -6.24
C ASN A 53 11.01 -7.36 -5.85
N LEU A 54 10.13 -6.52 -5.32
CA LEU A 54 10.40 -5.12 -4.94
C LEU A 54 11.04 -4.99 -3.55
N PHE A 55 10.90 -6.01 -2.71
CA PHE A 55 11.39 -6.04 -1.32
C PHE A 55 12.25 -7.27 -1.02
N PRO A 56 13.26 -7.61 -1.84
CA PRO A 56 14.00 -8.87 -1.69
C PRO A 56 14.79 -8.96 -0.38
N THR A 57 15.28 -7.84 0.14
CA THR A 57 16.05 -7.80 1.39
C THR A 57 15.11 -7.88 2.58
N GLU A 58 14.01 -7.13 2.54
CA GLU A 58 13.02 -7.11 3.61
C GLU A 58 12.26 -8.44 3.69
N ARG A 59 12.12 -9.16 2.58
CA ARG A 59 11.57 -10.52 2.53
C ARG A 59 12.54 -11.56 3.11
N ALA A 60 13.85 -11.32 3.05
CA ALA A 60 14.84 -12.26 3.52
C ALA A 60 14.76 -12.40 5.06
N GLY A 61 14.26 -13.54 5.52
CA GLY A 61 14.09 -13.82 6.95
C GLY A 61 12.67 -13.60 7.48
N LEU A 62 11.71 -13.21 6.64
CA LEU A 62 10.30 -13.22 7.01
C LEU A 62 9.68 -14.60 6.75
N GLU A 63 8.93 -15.08 7.74
CA GLU A 63 8.05 -16.21 7.54
C GLU A 63 6.89 -15.81 6.63
N PRO A 64 6.48 -16.67 5.69
CA PRO A 64 5.26 -16.44 4.94
C PRO A 64 4.04 -16.34 5.88
N LEU A 65 3.04 -15.56 5.48
CA LEU A 65 1.79 -15.43 6.23
C LEU A 65 1.13 -16.82 6.39
N GLU A 66 0.87 -17.25 7.62
CA GLU A 66 0.24 -18.54 7.91
C GLU A 66 -1.22 -18.64 7.42
N GLU A 67 -1.70 -19.88 7.39
CA GLU A 67 -2.92 -20.47 6.83
C GLU A 67 -4.17 -19.57 6.66
N VAL A 68 -4.22 -18.84 5.55
CA VAL A 68 -5.50 -18.57 4.87
C VAL A 68 -5.31 -19.01 3.43
N ALA A 69 -6.12 -19.98 2.98
CA ALA A 69 -5.95 -20.72 1.73
C ALA A 69 -5.53 -19.83 0.54
N SER A 70 -4.30 -20.03 0.06
CA SER A 70 -3.82 -19.49 -1.23
C SER A 70 -4.21 -20.46 -2.34
N GLY A 71 -5.02 -20.02 -3.30
CA GLY A 71 -5.47 -20.86 -4.43
C GLY A 71 -4.37 -21.18 -5.47
N ASP A 72 -3.18 -20.58 -5.35
CA ASP A 72 -2.10 -20.57 -6.34
C ASP A 72 -0.76 -21.13 -5.81
N GLY A 73 -0.72 -21.61 -4.55
CA GLY A 73 0.47 -22.22 -3.95
C GLY A 73 1.60 -21.24 -3.59
N GLN A 74 1.47 -19.96 -3.93
CA GLN A 74 2.37 -18.93 -3.44
C GLN A 74 1.90 -18.45 -2.07
N ARG A 75 2.80 -18.39 -1.09
CA ARG A 75 2.48 -17.89 0.24
C ARG A 75 2.80 -16.39 0.27
N PRO A 76 1.81 -15.51 0.49
CA PRO A 76 2.10 -14.09 0.59
C PRO A 76 3.00 -13.84 1.80
N VAL A 77 3.91 -12.89 1.66
CA VAL A 77 4.83 -12.51 2.73
C VAL A 77 4.44 -11.15 3.32
N PHE A 78 3.63 -10.38 2.59
CA PHE A 78 3.27 -9.03 2.97
C PHE A 78 1.77 -8.78 2.88
N TRP A 79 1.37 -7.67 3.49
CA TRP A 79 0.04 -7.09 3.40
C TRP A 79 0.09 -5.75 2.68
N ALA A 80 -0.93 -5.46 1.89
CA ALA A 80 -1.11 -4.19 1.20
C ALA A 80 -2.32 -3.42 1.73
N TYR A 81 -2.04 -2.22 2.20
CA TYR A 81 -3.02 -1.25 2.71
C TYR A 81 -3.15 -0.06 1.75
N PRO A 82 -4.32 0.58 1.64
CA PRO A 82 -4.42 1.91 1.04
C PRO A 82 -3.48 2.91 1.70
N THR A 83 -2.96 3.87 0.92
CA THR A 83 -2.11 4.98 1.41
C THR A 83 -2.92 6.19 1.93
N THR A 84 -4.23 6.03 2.06
CA THR A 84 -5.15 7.02 2.60
C THR A 84 -5.91 6.43 3.78
N TYR A 85 -6.49 7.28 4.63
CA TYR A 85 -7.52 6.80 5.56
C TYR A 85 -8.64 6.14 4.75
N PHE A 86 -9.04 4.94 5.18
CA PHE A 86 -9.92 4.07 4.43
C PHE A 86 -10.96 3.49 5.38
N ASP A 87 -12.22 3.53 4.98
CA ASP A 87 -13.32 2.98 5.76
C ASP A 87 -13.45 1.47 5.53
N TYR A 88 -12.69 0.71 6.32
CA TYR A 88 -12.67 -0.75 6.22
C TYR A 88 -14.01 -1.42 6.59
N ALA A 89 -14.86 -0.72 7.35
CA ALA A 89 -16.16 -1.22 7.78
C ALA A 89 -17.19 -1.15 6.64
N ASN A 90 -17.16 -0.08 5.84
CA ASN A 90 -18.13 0.16 4.78
C ASN A 90 -17.67 -0.25 3.37
N GLN A 91 -16.54 -0.92 3.25
CA GLN A 91 -16.09 -1.44 1.96
C GLN A 91 -16.98 -2.61 1.47
N ASN A 92 -17.23 -2.64 0.16
CA ASN A 92 -17.90 -3.77 -0.48
C ASN A 92 -16.94 -4.96 -0.71
N ARG A 93 -17.46 -6.04 -1.32
CA ARG A 93 -16.70 -7.27 -1.62
C ARG A 93 -15.46 -7.05 -2.50
N ARG A 94 -15.43 -5.96 -3.27
CA ARG A 94 -14.32 -5.55 -4.15
C ARG A 94 -13.31 -4.63 -3.47
N GLY A 95 -13.55 -4.28 -2.20
CA GLY A 95 -12.71 -3.35 -1.44
C GLY A 95 -12.89 -1.89 -1.86
N CYS A 96 -14.07 -1.54 -2.40
CA CYS A 96 -14.44 -0.15 -2.67
C CYS A 96 -15.31 0.39 -1.55
N VAL A 97 -15.06 1.62 -1.11
CA VAL A 97 -15.93 2.35 -0.18
C VAL A 97 -16.88 3.26 -0.98
N PRO A 98 -18.11 3.50 -0.49
CA PRO A 98 -18.97 4.55 -1.02
C PRO A 98 -18.26 5.90 -0.91
N GLY A 99 -18.22 6.68 -2.00
CA GLY A 99 -17.55 7.97 -2.03
C GLY A 99 -18.46 9.09 -2.55
N PRO A 100 -18.11 10.36 -2.31
CA PRO A 100 -18.94 11.52 -2.70
C PRO A 100 -19.06 11.73 -4.21
N CYS A 101 -18.25 11.06 -5.04
CA CYS A 101 -18.20 11.27 -6.50
C CYS A 101 -18.67 10.06 -7.34
N GLY A 102 -19.37 9.09 -6.76
CA GLY A 102 -19.95 7.97 -7.50
C GLY A 102 -19.93 6.66 -6.73
N PRO A 103 -20.59 5.60 -7.26
CA PRO A 103 -20.93 4.40 -6.50
C PRO A 103 -19.72 3.56 -6.03
N GLN A 104 -18.51 3.82 -6.50
CA GLN A 104 -17.29 3.09 -6.13
C GLN A 104 -16.07 4.02 -6.23
N SER A 105 -15.62 4.63 -5.13
CA SER A 105 -14.28 5.24 -5.14
C SER A 105 -13.25 4.12 -5.08
N ASN A 106 -12.58 3.88 -6.21
CA ASN A 106 -11.45 2.94 -6.25
C ASN A 106 -10.38 3.40 -5.27
N PRO A 107 -9.80 2.50 -4.45
CA PRO A 107 -8.67 2.86 -3.61
C PRO A 107 -7.54 3.38 -4.51
N VAL A 108 -6.96 4.53 -4.14
CA VAL A 108 -5.84 5.20 -4.83
C VAL A 108 -4.79 4.20 -5.32
N PRO A 109 -4.05 4.42 -6.41
CA PRO A 109 -3.16 3.40 -6.97
C PRO A 109 -2.00 2.99 -6.05
N HIS A 110 -1.74 3.74 -4.99
CA HIS A 110 -0.63 3.54 -4.07
C HIS A 110 -1.02 2.64 -2.88
N ARG A 111 -0.12 1.75 -2.47
CA ARG A 111 -0.28 0.84 -1.33
C ARG A 111 0.88 1.00 -0.36
N ILE A 112 0.58 0.92 0.93
CA ILE A 112 1.58 0.69 1.99
C ILE A 112 1.74 -0.82 2.13
N ILE A 113 2.97 -1.29 2.15
CA ILE A 113 3.34 -2.70 2.30
C ILE A 113 3.81 -2.93 3.73
N THR A 114 3.26 -3.94 4.40
CA THR A 114 3.68 -4.33 5.76
C THR A 114 3.99 -5.81 5.85
N ASP A 115 4.75 -6.19 6.87
CA ASP A 115 4.89 -7.59 7.29
C ASP A 115 3.67 -8.04 8.14
N LYS A 116 3.78 -9.25 8.73
CA LYS A 116 2.74 -9.86 9.58
C LYS A 116 2.43 -9.06 10.86
N ASP A 117 3.42 -8.34 11.38
CA ASP A 117 3.33 -7.56 12.62
C ASP A 117 2.95 -6.10 12.36
N LYS A 118 2.52 -5.77 11.12
CA LYS A 118 2.19 -4.42 10.66
C LYS A 118 3.39 -3.46 10.66
N ASN A 119 4.63 -3.95 10.63
CA ASN A 119 5.78 -3.08 10.39
C ASN A 119 5.77 -2.63 8.92
N VAL A 120 5.92 -1.31 8.69
CA VAL A 120 5.97 -0.76 7.32
C VAL A 120 7.26 -1.23 6.65
N VAL A 121 7.12 -2.03 5.60
CA VAL A 121 8.22 -2.50 4.75
C VAL A 121 8.53 -1.45 3.69
N GLY A 122 7.48 -0.93 3.07
CA GLY A 122 7.63 -0.08 1.90
C GLY A 122 6.33 0.52 1.40
N MET A 123 6.41 1.18 0.25
CA MET A 123 5.23 1.60 -0.52
C MET A 123 5.38 1.23 -1.98
N VAL A 124 4.27 0.92 -2.63
CA VAL A 124 4.20 0.56 -4.04
C VAL A 124 3.06 1.30 -4.74
N THR A 125 3.11 1.38 -6.07
CA THR A 125 2.07 2.02 -6.87
C THR A 125 1.87 1.30 -8.19
N HIS A 126 0.63 1.31 -8.69
CA HIS A 126 0.36 0.96 -10.08
C HIS A 126 0.75 2.11 -11.02
N PRO A 127 1.54 1.86 -12.09
CA PRO A 127 1.71 2.81 -13.18
C PRO A 127 0.40 2.97 -13.97
N LEU A 128 0.09 4.17 -14.49
CA LEU A 128 -1.20 4.43 -15.15
C LEU A 128 -1.49 3.52 -16.35
N LYS A 129 -0.47 3.17 -17.11
CA LYS A 129 -0.61 2.36 -18.33
C LYS A 129 -0.38 0.85 -18.12
N LYS A 130 -0.05 0.41 -16.91
CA LYS A 130 0.25 -0.99 -16.58
C LYS A 130 -0.53 -1.45 -15.35
N GLN A 131 -1.86 -1.53 -15.49
CA GLN A 131 -2.70 -2.10 -14.44
C GLN A 131 -2.29 -3.57 -14.20
N GLY A 132 -2.10 -3.93 -12.93
CA GLY A 132 -1.68 -5.27 -12.53
C GLY A 132 -0.18 -5.44 -12.25
N LYS A 133 0.65 -4.40 -12.45
CA LYS A 133 2.04 -4.39 -11.97
C LYS A 133 2.27 -3.28 -10.96
N PHE A 134 3.07 -3.56 -9.95
CA PHE A 134 3.54 -2.58 -8.98
C PHE A 134 4.96 -2.10 -9.30
N VAL A 135 5.24 -0.85 -8.91
CA VAL A 135 6.60 -0.31 -8.81
C VAL A 135 6.81 0.24 -7.40
N ARG A 136 8.03 0.12 -6.88
CA ARG A 136 8.40 0.67 -5.56
C ARG A 136 8.37 2.19 -5.61
N VAL A 137 7.78 2.79 -4.59
CA VAL A 137 7.68 4.23 -4.42
C VAL A 137 8.90 4.73 -3.64
N THR A 138 9.43 5.91 -3.99
CA THR A 138 10.53 6.52 -3.21
C THR A 138 9.97 7.07 -1.90
N GLU A 139 10.40 6.52 -0.77
CA GLU A 139 9.98 7.01 0.55
C GLU A 139 10.74 8.27 0.93
N ARG A 140 10.04 9.26 1.48
CA ARG A 140 10.67 10.43 2.08
C ARG A 140 10.80 10.21 3.59
N THR A 141 12.04 10.20 4.10
CA THR A 141 12.34 9.94 5.52
C THR A 141 12.37 11.20 6.38
N ASP A 142 12.13 12.37 5.79
CA ASP A 142 12.30 13.67 6.46
C ASP A 142 11.42 13.80 7.73
N LYS A 143 12.04 13.60 8.89
CA LYS A 143 11.68 14.24 10.17
C LYS A 143 12.32 15.64 10.23
N VAL A 144 12.13 16.50 9.24
CA VAL A 144 12.81 17.82 9.23
C VAL A 144 11.80 18.93 8.96
N LEU A 145 10.89 19.18 9.90
CA LEU A 145 10.07 20.40 9.92
C LEU A 145 9.54 20.74 11.34
N ARG A 146 10.32 20.46 12.39
CA ARG A 146 10.05 21.01 13.74
C ARG A 146 11.22 21.75 14.42
N GLN A 147 12.39 21.85 13.78
CA GLN A 147 13.55 22.56 14.36
C GLN A 147 13.98 23.83 13.61
N LYS A 148 13.24 24.31 12.61
CA LYS A 148 13.58 25.54 11.86
C LYS A 148 12.54 26.67 11.91
N LEU A 149 11.71 26.70 12.95
CA LEU A 149 10.83 27.85 13.26
C LEU A 149 10.92 28.26 14.75
N GLY A 150 11.98 27.85 15.45
CA GLY A 150 12.21 28.15 16.86
C GLY A 150 13.65 28.57 17.14
N GLY A 151 14.14 29.55 16.39
CA GLY A 151 15.41 30.23 16.61
C GLY A 151 15.27 31.70 16.25
#